data_AF-A0A4P8IJA9-F1
#
_entry.id   AF-A0A4P8IJA9-F1
#
_cell.length_a   1.000
_cell.length_b   1.000
_cell.length_c   1.000
_cell.angle_alpha   90.00
_cell.angle_beta   90.00
_cell.angle_gamma   90.00
#
_symmetry.space_group_name_H-M   'P 1'
#
loop_
_entity.id
_entity.type
_entity.pdbx_description
1 polymer ?
#
loop_
_entity_poly.entity_id
_entity_poly.type
_entity_poly.pdbx_seq_one_letter_code
_entity_poly.pdbx_strand_id
1 'polypeptide(L)'
;MLYIPVGFALVGWLLGQLIRGRRPRIEKERPRLALSTAYLRDAHNRQLSNHTRVRCTFESVYFCCCEIADTHGLSVAGMEHPSNDVVTVALSAMNASNDDRQAVKLLADWATDANPSLPSVTVKDACKLAERVHAKTVSMLS
;
A
#
# COMPACT_ATOMS: atom_id res chain seq x y z
N MET A 1 -13.11 28.37 -31.57
CA MET A 1 -12.91 28.68 -30.13
C MET A 1 -13.62 27.60 -29.32
N LEU A 2 -12.87 26.73 -28.64
CA LEU A 2 -13.42 25.65 -27.82
C LEU A 2 -13.31 26.08 -26.35
N TYR A 3 -14.43 26.52 -25.76
CA TYR A 3 -14.51 26.85 -24.33
C TYR A 3 -14.64 25.55 -23.53
N ILE A 4 -13.55 25.12 -22.89
CA ILE A 4 -13.61 24.06 -21.87
C ILE A 4 -13.98 24.75 -20.54
N PRO A 5 -15.02 24.29 -19.81
CA PRO A 5 -15.48 24.97 -18.61
C PRO A 5 -14.45 24.82 -17.49
N VAL A 6 -13.92 25.96 -17.05
CA VAL A 6 -12.92 26.14 -15.98
C VAL A 6 -13.38 25.57 -14.62
N GLY A 7 -14.65 25.21 -14.47
CA GLY A 7 -15.24 24.69 -13.22
C GLY A 7 -14.69 23.33 -12.76
N PHE A 8 -14.32 22.42 -13.67
CA PHE A 8 -13.85 21.07 -13.27
C PHE A 8 -12.40 21.05 -12.75
N ALA A 9 -11.55 21.98 -13.21
CA ALA A 9 -10.16 22.06 -12.78
C ALA A 9 -10.04 22.53 -11.32
N LEU A 10 -10.89 23.46 -10.89
CA LEU A 10 -10.90 24.00 -9.53
C LEU A 10 -11.35 22.98 -8.49
N VAL A 11 -12.37 22.16 -8.80
CA VAL A 11 -12.85 21.09 -7.92
C VAL A 11 -11.78 20.00 -7.77
N GLY A 12 -11.14 19.59 -8.88
CA GLY A 12 -10.02 18.62 -8.84
C GLY A 12 -8.80 19.14 -8.06
N TRP A 13 -8.51 20.44 -8.14
CA TRP A 13 -7.41 21.06 -7.40
C TRP A 13 -7.71 21.21 -5.91
N LEU A 14 -8.93 21.59 -5.54
CA LEU A 14 -9.37 21.67 -4.14
C LEU A 14 -9.44 20.28 -3.48
N LEU A 15 -9.98 19.27 -4.17
CA LEU A 15 -9.91 17.87 -3.72
C LEU A 15 -8.46 17.39 -3.61
N GLY A 16 -7.61 17.72 -4.60
CA GLY A 16 -6.19 17.40 -4.59
C GLY A 16 -5.44 18.01 -3.41
N GLN A 17 -5.76 19.25 -3.01
CA GLN A 17 -5.20 19.91 -1.84
C GLN A 17 -5.75 19.36 -0.52
N LEU A 18 -7.03 19.01 -0.46
CA LEU A 18 -7.63 18.39 0.73
C LEU A 18 -7.05 16.99 0.99
N ILE A 19 -6.82 16.22 -0.07
CA ILE A 19 -6.18 14.90 -0.01
C ILE A 19 -4.68 15.06 0.34
N ARG A 20 -3.99 16.03 -0.25
CA ARG A 20 -2.58 16.33 0.10
C ARG A 20 -2.39 16.91 1.50
N GLY A 21 -3.39 17.60 2.05
CA GLY A 21 -3.35 18.12 3.43
C GLY A 21 -3.71 17.08 4.49
N ARG A 22 -4.59 16.12 4.16
CA ARG A 22 -4.91 14.99 5.04
C ARG A 22 -3.78 13.97 5.15
N ARG A 23 -3.11 13.63 4.03
CA ARG A 23 -1.97 12.70 4.04
C ARG A 23 -0.90 13.00 5.11
N PRO A 24 -0.33 14.22 5.21
CA PRO A 24 0.71 14.54 6.18
C PRO A 24 0.19 14.56 7.63
N ARG A 25 -1.12 14.67 7.85
CA ARG A 25 -1.71 14.57 9.20
C ARG A 25 -1.86 13.11 9.62
N ILE A 26 -2.43 12.26 8.77
CA ILE A 26 -2.62 10.83 9.07
C ILE A 26 -1.26 10.13 9.20
N GLU A 27 -0.29 10.45 8.34
CA GLU A 27 1.07 9.87 8.44
C GLU A 27 1.79 10.25 9.75
N LYS A 28 1.50 11.43 10.33
CA LYS A 28 2.04 11.82 11.65
C LYS A 28 1.37 11.08 12.80
N GLU A 29 0.09 10.76 12.67
CA GLU A 29 -0.70 10.07 13.69
C GLU A 29 -0.54 8.54 13.59
N ARG A 30 -0.09 8.02 12.44
CA ARG A 30 0.03 6.59 12.14
C ARG A 30 1.41 6.24 11.56
N PRO A 31 2.37 5.81 12.40
CA PRO A 31 3.75 5.62 11.98
C PRO A 31 3.94 4.51 10.94
N ARG A 32 3.11 3.45 10.95
CA ARG A 32 3.23 2.38 9.95
C ARG A 32 2.75 2.85 8.57
N LEU A 33 1.77 3.75 8.52
CA LEU A 33 1.34 4.33 7.25
C LEU A 33 2.42 5.23 6.64
N ALA A 34 3.16 5.99 7.47
CA ALA A 34 4.33 6.74 7.02
C ALA A 34 5.45 5.82 6.49
N LEU A 35 5.70 4.69 7.16
CA LEU A 35 6.64 3.67 6.67
C LEU A 35 6.18 3.10 5.33
N SER A 36 4.88 2.81 5.16
CA SER A 36 4.33 2.38 3.88
C SER A 36 4.63 3.40 2.76
N THR A 37 4.42 4.70 3.01
CA THR A 37 4.73 5.74 2.02
C THR A 37 6.22 5.75 1.65
N ALA A 38 7.11 5.58 2.62
CA ALA A 38 8.56 5.52 2.37
C ALA A 38 8.95 4.31 1.52
N TYR A 39 8.44 3.11 1.87
CA TYR A 39 8.68 1.90 1.09
C TYR A 39 8.09 1.97 -0.31
N LEU A 40 6.90 2.55 -0.47
CA LEU A 40 6.29 2.74 -1.78
C LEU A 40 7.15 3.66 -2.65
N ARG A 41 7.69 4.75 -2.08
CA ARG A 41 8.63 5.63 -2.78
C ARG A 41 9.87 4.88 -3.25
N ASP A 42 10.45 4.05 -2.39
CA ASP A 42 11.65 3.27 -2.72
C ASP A 42 11.36 2.19 -3.78
N ALA A 43 10.15 1.60 -3.77
CA ALA A 43 9.72 0.69 -4.84
C ALA A 43 9.69 1.34 -6.24
N HIS A 44 9.42 2.64 -6.31
CA HIS A 44 9.50 3.40 -7.56
C HIS A 44 10.92 3.85 -7.92
N ASN A 45 11.89 3.73 -7.02
CA ASN A 45 13.27 4.11 -7.28
C ASN A 45 13.94 3.13 -8.26
N ARG A 46 14.11 3.58 -9.51
CA ARG A 46 14.72 2.79 -10.59
C ARG A 46 16.22 2.53 -10.41
N GLN A 47 16.88 3.20 -9.46
CA GLN A 47 18.28 2.92 -9.12
C GLN A 47 18.42 1.66 -8.26
N LEU A 48 17.34 1.19 -7.63
CA LEU A 48 17.34 -0.05 -6.86
C LEU A 48 17.11 -1.27 -7.77
N SER A 49 17.63 -2.42 -7.34
CA SER A 49 17.40 -3.68 -8.02
C SER A 49 15.91 -4.05 -8.02
N ASN A 50 15.46 -4.79 -9.03
CA ASN A 50 14.07 -5.26 -9.08
C ASN A 50 13.69 -6.05 -7.82
N HIS A 51 14.59 -6.87 -7.29
CA HIS A 51 14.38 -7.60 -6.04
C HIS A 51 14.08 -6.65 -4.87
N THR A 52 14.93 -5.65 -4.67
CA THR A 52 14.73 -4.64 -3.61
C THR A 52 13.41 -3.90 -3.81
N ARG A 53 13.10 -3.53 -5.05
CA ARG A 53 11.86 -2.81 -5.36
C ARG A 53 10.62 -3.65 -5.07
N VAL A 54 10.60 -4.94 -5.45
CA VAL A 54 9.51 -5.86 -5.08
C VAL A 54 9.42 -6.01 -3.57
N ARG A 55 10.55 -6.13 -2.87
CA ARG A 55 10.55 -6.17 -1.40
C ARG A 55 9.92 -4.92 -0.81
N CYS A 56 10.31 -3.74 -1.27
CA CYS A 56 9.72 -2.47 -0.85
C CYS A 56 8.20 -2.43 -1.15
N THR A 57 7.73 -2.95 -2.30
CA THR A 57 6.28 -3.01 -2.58
C THR A 57 5.55 -3.88 -1.55
N PHE A 58 6.12 -5.03 -1.22
CA PHE A 58 5.54 -5.93 -0.23
C PHE A 58 5.50 -5.29 1.16
N GLU A 59 6.61 -4.72 1.63
CA GLU A 59 6.69 -4.05 2.94
C GLU A 59 5.67 -2.90 3.03
N SER A 60 5.51 -2.11 1.96
CA SER A 60 4.47 -1.07 1.91
C SER A 60 3.05 -1.63 2.09
N VAL A 61 2.73 -2.73 1.40
CA VAL A 61 1.43 -3.40 1.53
C VAL A 61 1.25 -3.95 2.94
N TYR A 62 2.28 -4.58 3.50
CA TYR A 62 2.22 -5.21 4.81
C TYR A 62 2.00 -4.18 5.93
N PHE A 63 2.68 -3.03 5.89
CA PHE A 63 2.44 -1.96 6.87
C PHE A 63 1.03 -1.37 6.78
N CYS A 64 0.47 -1.26 5.57
CA CYS A 64 -0.94 -0.91 5.40
C CYS A 64 -1.86 -1.97 6.03
N CYS A 65 -1.55 -3.26 5.83
CA CYS A 65 -2.31 -4.35 6.43
C CYS A 65 -2.24 -4.32 7.96
N CYS A 66 -1.06 -4.02 8.53
CA CYS A 66 -0.89 -3.87 9.97
C CYS A 66 -1.75 -2.74 10.56
N GLU A 67 -1.86 -1.61 9.87
CA GLU A 67 -2.74 -0.50 10.31
C GLU A 67 -4.20 -0.90 10.31
N ILE A 68 -4.67 -1.53 9.23
CA ILE A 68 -6.06 -2.00 9.16
C ILE A 68 -6.33 -3.07 10.21
N ALA A 69 -5.46 -4.07 10.34
CA ALA A 69 -5.62 -5.13 11.32
C ALA A 69 -5.69 -4.58 12.77
N ASP A 70 -4.85 -3.61 13.10
CA ASP A 70 -4.85 -2.95 14.41
C ASP A 70 -6.17 -2.19 14.67
N THR A 71 -6.70 -1.49 13.67
CA THR A 71 -8.03 -0.85 13.79
C THR A 71 -9.19 -1.83 13.94
N HIS A 72 -8.99 -3.08 13.54
CA HIS A 72 -9.96 -4.17 13.71
C HIS A 72 -9.72 -5.00 14.98
N GLY A 73 -8.85 -4.52 15.89
CA GLY A 73 -8.61 -5.14 17.19
C GLY A 73 -7.61 -6.29 17.18
N LEU A 74 -6.94 -6.56 16.05
CA LEU A 74 -5.87 -7.54 15.98
C LEU A 74 -4.57 -6.91 16.46
N SER A 75 -4.06 -7.37 17.61
CA SER A 75 -2.77 -6.90 18.11
C SER A 75 -1.65 -7.41 17.22
N VAL A 76 -0.98 -6.49 16.51
CA VAL A 76 0.14 -6.82 15.61
C VAL A 76 1.46 -6.94 16.38
N ALA A 77 1.50 -6.58 17.66
CA ALA A 77 2.71 -6.63 18.47
C ALA A 77 3.15 -8.08 18.76
N GLY A 78 4.38 -8.41 18.39
CA GLY A 78 4.96 -9.74 18.63
C GLY A 78 4.58 -10.81 17.59
N MET A 79 3.88 -10.44 16.52
CA MET A 79 3.63 -11.35 15.40
C MET A 79 4.88 -11.50 14.52
N GLU A 80 5.05 -12.70 13.96
CA GLU A 80 6.11 -12.97 12.98
C GLU A 80 5.90 -12.12 11.72
N HIS A 81 7.02 -11.70 11.09
CA HIS A 81 7.00 -10.92 9.86
C HIS A 81 7.37 -11.81 8.66
N PRO A 82 6.48 -12.01 7.68
CA PRO A 82 5.10 -11.52 7.61
C PRO A 82 4.08 -12.45 8.27
N SER A 83 3.05 -11.88 8.90
CA SER A 83 1.90 -12.64 9.44
C SER A 83 0.78 -12.79 8.41
N ASN A 84 0.44 -14.03 8.09
CA ASN A 84 -0.68 -14.36 7.19
C ASN A 84 -2.04 -13.92 7.75
N ASP A 85 -2.20 -13.92 9.08
CA ASP A 85 -3.44 -13.48 9.72
C ASP A 85 -3.66 -11.98 9.54
N VAL A 86 -2.60 -11.17 9.71
CA VAL A 86 -2.63 -9.72 9.47
C VAL A 86 -3.04 -9.42 8.04
N VAL A 87 -2.42 -10.09 7.06
CA VAL A 87 -2.72 -9.93 5.64
C VAL A 87 -4.17 -10.33 5.35
N THR A 88 -4.63 -11.47 5.89
CA THR A 88 -5.97 -12.00 5.63
C THR A 88 -7.07 -11.10 6.20
N VAL A 89 -6.91 -10.68 7.46
CA VAL A 89 -7.85 -9.78 8.14
C VAL A 89 -7.91 -8.45 7.40
N ALA A 90 -6.77 -7.85 7.08
CA ALA A 90 -6.73 -6.55 6.45
C ALA A 90 -7.31 -6.56 5.03
N LEU A 91 -6.96 -7.54 4.20
CA LEU A 91 -7.52 -7.66 2.84
C LEU A 91 -9.02 -7.93 2.87
N SER A 92 -9.50 -8.61 3.91
CA SER A 92 -10.93 -8.84 4.12
C SER A 92 -11.66 -7.57 4.56
N ALA A 93 -11.13 -6.85 5.54
CA ALA A 93 -11.64 -5.54 5.96
C ALA A 93 -11.66 -4.53 4.80
N MET A 94 -10.62 -4.56 3.96
CA MET A 94 -10.56 -3.75 2.76
C MET A 94 -11.54 -4.21 1.67
N ASN A 95 -12.17 -5.39 1.70
CA ASN A 95 -12.85 -5.93 0.51
C ASN A 95 -11.92 -5.94 -0.73
N ALA A 96 -10.70 -6.46 -0.58
CA ALA A 96 -9.77 -6.61 -1.69
C ALA A 96 -10.30 -7.62 -2.72
N SER A 97 -10.02 -7.37 -4.01
CA SER A 97 -10.37 -8.31 -5.08
C SER A 97 -9.60 -9.62 -4.94
N ASN A 98 -10.10 -10.70 -5.56
CA ASN A 98 -9.39 -11.98 -5.57
C ASN A 98 -8.00 -11.85 -6.20
N ASP A 99 -7.86 -11.04 -7.24
CA ASP A 99 -6.57 -10.77 -7.89
C ASP A 99 -5.60 -10.08 -6.95
N ASP A 100 -6.05 -9.06 -6.21
CA ASP A 100 -5.22 -8.36 -5.23
C ASP A 100 -4.81 -9.31 -4.11
N ARG A 101 -5.73 -10.14 -3.61
CA ARG A 101 -5.44 -11.16 -2.58
C ARG A 101 -4.40 -12.15 -3.07
N GLN A 102 -4.56 -12.66 -4.29
CA GLN A 102 -3.62 -13.61 -4.87
C GLN A 102 -2.24 -12.98 -5.08
N ALA A 103 -2.18 -11.73 -5.55
CA ALA A 103 -0.92 -11.03 -5.74
C ALA A 103 -0.21 -10.75 -4.40
N VAL A 104 -0.93 -10.32 -3.36
CA VAL A 104 -0.34 -10.14 -2.02
C VAL A 104 0.15 -11.47 -1.45
N LYS A 105 -0.60 -12.56 -1.63
CA LYS A 105 -0.17 -13.90 -1.22
C LYS A 105 1.15 -14.31 -1.89
N LEU A 106 1.24 -14.17 -3.21
CA LEU A 106 2.47 -14.48 -3.96
C LEU A 106 3.66 -13.64 -3.49
N LEU A 107 3.44 -12.37 -3.14
CA LEU A 107 4.47 -11.50 -2.59
C LEU A 107 4.86 -11.90 -1.15
N ALA A 108 3.91 -12.32 -0.31
CA ALA A 108 4.15 -12.77 1.06
C ALA A 108 4.91 -14.10 1.10
N ASP A 109 4.49 -15.07 0.29
CA ASP A 109 5.17 -16.37 0.15
C ASP A 109 6.62 -16.13 -0.32
N TRP A 110 6.80 -15.33 -1.38
CA TRP A 110 8.12 -14.96 -1.87
C TRP A 110 8.98 -14.20 -0.84
N ALA A 111 8.37 -13.33 -0.03
CA ALA A 111 9.09 -12.58 1.00
C ALA A 111 9.54 -13.45 2.18
N THR A 112 8.91 -14.61 2.38
CA THR A 112 9.23 -15.58 3.44
C THR A 112 10.25 -16.61 2.94
N ASP A 113 10.16 -16.98 1.67
CA ASP A 113 11.11 -17.88 1.03
C ASP A 113 12.48 -17.23 0.82
N ALA A 114 13.56 -17.98 1.04
CA ALA A 114 14.92 -17.58 0.68
C ALA A 114 15.19 -17.67 -0.85
N ASN A 115 14.16 -17.47 -1.67
CA ASN A 115 14.24 -17.68 -3.11
C ASN A 115 14.96 -16.51 -3.79
N PRO A 116 16.07 -16.74 -4.51
CA PRO A 116 16.80 -15.68 -5.20
C PRO A 116 16.06 -15.13 -6.44
N SER A 117 15.05 -15.84 -6.92
CA SER A 117 14.26 -15.44 -8.09
C SER A 117 13.14 -14.50 -7.71
N LEU A 118 12.77 -13.59 -8.64
CA LEU A 118 11.62 -12.71 -8.47
C LEU A 118 10.31 -13.49 -8.46
N PRO A 119 9.26 -13.00 -7.77
CA PRO A 119 7.95 -13.60 -7.86
C PRO A 119 7.39 -13.44 -9.28
N SER A 120 6.36 -14.22 -9.59
CA SER A 120 5.64 -14.10 -10.87
C SER A 120 4.98 -12.73 -11.08
N VAL A 121 4.81 -11.95 -10.01
CA VAL A 121 4.28 -10.59 -10.05
C VAL A 121 5.36 -9.62 -10.54
N THR A 122 5.07 -8.87 -11.61
CA THR A 122 6.02 -7.87 -12.11
C THR A 122 6.17 -6.71 -11.12
N VAL A 123 7.33 -6.05 -11.09
CA VAL A 123 7.56 -4.85 -10.24
C VAL A 123 6.48 -3.79 -10.49
N LYS A 124 6.07 -3.60 -11.75
CA LYS A 124 5.06 -2.61 -12.13
C LYS A 124 3.70 -2.95 -11.53
N ASP A 125 3.29 -4.21 -11.58
CA ASP A 125 2.00 -4.64 -11.06
C ASP A 125 2.00 -4.67 -9.53
N ALA A 126 3.13 -5.04 -8.91
CA ALA A 126 3.33 -4.95 -7.48
C ALA A 126 3.27 -3.50 -6.98
N CYS A 127 3.88 -2.54 -7.69
CA CYS A 127 3.76 -1.12 -7.35
C CYS A 127 2.29 -0.64 -7.45
N LYS A 128 1.59 -0.96 -8.53
CA LYS A 128 0.17 -0.59 -8.69
C LYS A 128 -0.71 -1.21 -7.60
N LEU A 129 -0.43 -2.44 -7.19
CA LEU A 129 -1.11 -3.10 -6.08
C LEU A 129 -0.86 -2.34 -4.78
N ALA A 130 0.40 -2.01 -4.47
CA ALA A 130 0.76 -1.24 -3.28
C ALA A 130 0.11 0.14 -3.26
N GLU A 131 0.03 0.84 -4.41
CA GLU A 131 -0.70 2.11 -4.54
C GLU A 131 -2.20 1.95 -4.23
N ARG A 132 -2.85 0.90 -4.75
CA ARG A 132 -4.27 0.62 -4.49
C ARG A 132 -4.52 0.33 -3.00
N VAL A 133 -3.72 -0.55 -2.40
CA VAL A 133 -3.82 -0.91 -0.98
C VAL A 133 -3.59 0.32 -0.10
N HIS A 134 -2.55 1.11 -0.40
CA HIS A 134 -2.24 2.33 0.34
C HIS A 134 -3.37 3.36 0.23
N ALA A 135 -3.88 3.63 -0.98
CA ALA A 135 -4.99 4.56 -1.17
C ALA A 135 -6.26 4.12 -0.41
N LYS A 136 -6.55 2.82 -0.42
CA LYS A 136 -7.68 2.25 0.30
C LYS A 136 -7.51 2.34 1.81
N THR A 137 -6.31 2.08 2.30
CA THR A 137 -5.94 2.23 3.70
C THR A 137 -6.12 3.67 4.16
N VAL A 138 -5.55 4.65 3.43
CA VAL A 138 -5.75 6.07 3.72
C VAL A 138 -7.23 6.43 3.77
N SER A 139 -8.04 5.94 2.81
CA SER A 139 -9.48 6.24 2.76
C SER A 139 -10.28 5.65 3.92
N MET A 140 -9.86 4.51 4.48
CA MET A 140 -10.53 3.90 5.63
C MET A 140 -10.16 4.56 6.95
N LEU A 141 -9.00 5.21 7.00
CA LEU A 141 -8.42 5.80 8.22
C LEU A 141 -8.59 7.33 8.29
N SER A 142 -9.14 7.95 7.24
CA SER A 142 -9.38 9.39 7.11
C SER A 142 -10.79 9.81 7.44
#